data_AF-C5FHH5-F1
#
_entry.id   AF-C5FHH5-F1
#
_cell.length_a   1.000
_cell.length_b   1.000
_cell.length_c   1.000
_cell.angle_alpha   90.00
_cell.angle_beta   90.00
_cell.angle_gamma   90.00
#
_symmetry.space_group_name_H-M   'P 1'
#
loop_
_entity.id
_entity.type
_entity.pdbx_description
1 polymer ?
#
loop_
_entity_poly.entity_id
_entity_poly.type
_entity_poly.pdbx_seq_one_letter_code
_entity_poly.pdbx_strand_id
1 'polypeptide(L)'
;MSMFSRLIIGLGLLLLAHAGYSTHEHSTLYGSVHSLPADIALETLVSVIMVTAGLVMGSEKLRPISWSAWAGEIEKQGGAENPFRGLEERMGFIDIRTKRREFADWVREKDIPADLKQ
;
A
#
# COMPACT_ATOMS: atom_id res chain seq x y z
N MET A 1 -2.97 1.12 -0.89
CA MET A 1 -4.18 1.96 -1.02
C MET A 1 -4.81 1.77 -2.40
N SER A 2 -6.09 1.41 -2.46
CA SER A 2 -6.83 1.31 -3.74
C SER A 2 -6.92 2.68 -4.43
N MET A 3 -6.90 2.70 -5.76
CA MET A 3 -7.14 3.92 -6.56
C MET A 3 -8.47 4.59 -6.20
N PHE A 4 -9.49 3.78 -5.85
CA PHE A 4 -10.79 4.28 -5.44
C PHE A 4 -10.73 5.11 -4.15
N SER A 5 -10.00 4.64 -3.13
CA SER A 5 -9.79 5.39 -1.88
C SER A 5 -9.04 6.69 -2.13
N ARG A 6 -8.03 6.69 -3.01
CA ARG A 6 -7.29 7.91 -3.38
C ARG A 6 -8.18 8.95 -4.05
N LEU A 7 -9.09 8.52 -4.93
CA LEU A 7 -10.05 9.42 -5.58
C LEU A 7 -11.02 10.04 -4.57
N ILE A 8 -11.53 9.25 -3.63
CA ILE A 8 -12.42 9.73 -2.55
C ILE A 8 -11.70 10.77 -1.68
N ILE A 9 -10.46 10.48 -1.26
CA ILE A 9 -9.65 11.42 -0.47
C ILE A 9 -9.40 12.70 -1.27
N GLY A 10 -8.99 12.58 -2.54
CA GLY A 10 -8.72 13.74 -3.40
C GLY A 10 -9.93 14.64 -3.58
N LEU A 11 -11.10 14.06 -3.86
CA LEU A 11 -12.35 14.80 -3.95
C LEU A 11 -12.72 15.45 -2.61
N GLY A 12 -12.51 14.74 -1.50
CA GLY A 12 -12.85 15.25 -0.17
C GLY A 12 -11.97 16.42 0.26
N LEU A 13 -10.69 16.38 -0.08
CA LEU A 13 -9.76 17.49 0.15
C LEU A 13 -10.10 18.70 -0.73
N LEU A 14 -10.52 18.46 -1.97
CA LEU A 14 -10.97 19.54 -2.86
C LEU A 14 -12.23 20.23 -2.32
N LEU A 15 -13.23 19.46 -1.88
CA LEU A 15 -14.44 20.02 -1.27
C LEU A 15 -14.13 20.75 0.04
N LEU A 16 -13.21 20.20 0.86
CA LEU A 16 -12.79 20.85 2.10
C LEU A 16 -12.09 22.19 1.85
N ALA A 17 -11.22 22.25 0.84
CA ALA A 17 -10.56 23.49 0.42
C ALA A 17 -11.58 24.50 -0.11
N HIS A 18 -12.57 24.04 -0.88
CA HIS A 18 -13.66 24.87 -1.38
C HIS A 18 -14.47 25.50 -0.23
N ALA A 19 -14.94 24.68 0.72
CA ALA A 19 -15.70 25.17 1.86
C ALA A 19 -14.85 26.08 2.77
N GLY A 20 -13.55 25.81 2.88
CA GLY A 20 -12.56 26.69 3.52
C GLY A 20 -12.42 28.06 2.85
N TYR A 21 -12.48 28.09 1.52
CA TYR A 21 -12.51 29.34 0.76
C TYR A 21 -13.84 30.08 0.93
N SER A 22 -14.98 29.39 0.86
CA SER A 22 -16.31 29.97 1.08
C SER A 22 -16.45 30.59 2.48
N THR A 23 -15.92 29.91 3.51
CA THR A 23 -15.84 30.48 4.87
C THR A 23 -14.96 31.72 4.93
N HIS A 24 -13.80 31.71 4.26
CA HIS A 24 -12.93 32.88 4.18
C HIS A 24 -13.63 34.08 3.53
N GLU A 25 -14.28 33.89 2.37
CA GLU A 25 -15.05 34.95 1.70
C GLU A 25 -16.20 35.46 2.58
N HIS A 26 -16.98 34.56 3.19
CA HIS A 26 -18.07 34.93 4.10
C HIS A 26 -17.56 35.74 5.29
N SER A 27 -16.44 35.32 5.90
CA SER A 27 -15.84 36.03 7.03
C SER A 27 -15.26 37.40 6.63
N THR A 28 -14.74 37.53 5.41
CA THR A 28 -14.17 38.78 4.90
C THR A 28 -15.27 39.81 4.61
N LEU A 29 -16.40 39.37 4.06
CA LEU A 29 -17.52 40.25 3.68
C LEU A 29 -18.44 40.58 4.86
N TYR A 30 -18.75 39.60 5.72
CA TYR A 30 -19.77 39.72 6.76
C TYR A 30 -19.21 39.72 8.19
N GLY A 31 -17.90 39.49 8.36
CA GLY A 31 -17.26 39.42 9.67
C GLY A 31 -17.85 38.33 10.56
N SER A 32 -17.69 38.50 11.88
CA SER A 32 -18.28 37.61 12.89
C SER A 32 -19.72 37.98 13.27
N VAL A 33 -20.31 38.97 12.58
CA VAL A 33 -21.64 39.50 12.90
C VAL A 33 -22.73 38.56 12.40
N HIS A 34 -22.46 37.85 11.30
CA HIS A 34 -23.37 36.87 10.71
C HIS A 34 -22.92 35.45 11.05
N SER A 35 -23.88 34.64 11.49
CA SER A 35 -23.67 33.20 11.70
C SER A 35 -23.29 32.52 10.40
N LEU A 36 -22.53 31.41 10.50
CA LEU A 36 -22.12 30.65 9.33
C LEU A 36 -23.36 30.10 8.57
N PRO A 37 -23.42 30.29 7.25
CA PRO A 37 -24.42 29.67 6.41
C PRO A 37 -24.44 28.14 6.55
N ALA A 38 -25.65 27.56 6.51
CA ALA A 38 -25.84 26.13 6.73
C ALA A 38 -25.28 25.26 5.59
N ASP A 39 -25.19 25.80 4.37
CA ASP A 39 -24.58 25.13 3.22
C ASP A 39 -23.08 24.90 3.45
N ILE A 40 -22.33 25.94 3.87
CA ILE A 40 -20.91 25.84 4.16
C ILE A 40 -20.65 24.85 5.32
N ALA A 41 -21.51 24.86 6.34
CA ALA A 41 -21.45 23.90 7.44
C ALA A 41 -21.68 22.45 6.95
N LEU A 42 -22.63 22.23 6.04
CA LEU A 42 -22.91 20.90 5.48
C LEU A 42 -21.77 20.44 4.56
N GLU A 43 -21.25 21.32 3.71
CA GLU A 43 -20.12 21.02 2.82
C GLU A 43 -18.88 20.60 3.61
N THR A 44 -18.53 21.33 4.69
CA THR A 44 -17.41 20.95 5.56
C THR A 44 -17.63 19.59 6.23
N LEU A 45 -18.82 19.33 6.79
CA LEU A 45 -19.15 18.04 7.40
C LEU A 45 -19.03 16.88 6.40
N VAL A 46 -19.61 17.04 5.20
CA VAL A 46 -19.55 16.02 4.14
C VAL A 46 -18.11 15.80 3.68
N SER A 47 -17.33 16.86 3.53
CA SER A 47 -15.92 16.78 3.14
C SER A 47 -15.09 16.02 4.17
N VAL A 48 -15.26 16.32 5.46
CA VAL A 48 -14.55 15.63 6.55
C VAL A 48 -14.93 14.14 6.60
N ILE A 49 -16.23 13.81 6.50
CA ILE A 49 -16.69 12.42 6.45
C ILE A 49 -16.07 11.70 5.25
N MET A 50 -16.03 12.34 4.09
CA MET A 50 -15.49 11.72 2.88
C MET A 50 -13.97 11.50 2.97
N VAL A 51 -13.21 12.46 3.48
CA VAL A 51 -11.75 12.31 3.69
C VAL A 51 -11.47 11.21 4.70
N THR A 52 -12.16 11.21 5.84
CA THR A 52 -11.94 10.20 6.89
C THR A 52 -12.33 8.80 6.43
N ALA A 53 -13.48 8.64 5.76
CA ALA A 53 -13.88 7.37 5.16
C ALA A 53 -12.87 6.90 4.10
N GLY A 54 -12.42 7.80 3.23
CA GLY A 54 -11.41 7.52 2.22
C GLY A 54 -10.10 7.03 2.81
N LEU A 55 -9.62 7.66 3.89
CA LEU A 55 -8.41 7.25 4.62
C LEU A 55 -8.56 5.87 5.27
N VAL A 56 -9.69 5.61 5.94
CA VAL A 56 -9.97 4.32 6.58
C VAL A 56 -10.03 3.19 5.55
N MET A 57 -10.73 3.39 4.43
CA MET A 57 -10.80 2.42 3.34
C MET A 57 -9.45 2.23 2.62
N GLY A 58 -8.58 3.24 2.67
CA GLY A 58 -7.25 3.20 2.08
C GLY A 58 -6.22 2.45 2.92
N SER A 59 -6.48 2.28 4.22
CA SER A 59 -5.56 1.67 5.17
C SER A 59 -5.20 0.23 4.81
N GLU A 60 -3.97 -0.16 5.14
CA GLU A 60 -3.55 -1.56 5.02
C GLU A 60 -4.26 -2.43 6.05
N LYS A 61 -4.49 -3.70 5.68
CA LYS A 61 -5.06 -4.67 6.63
C LYS A 61 -4.09 -4.86 7.79
N LEU A 62 -4.65 -5.00 8.99
CA LEU A 62 -3.87 -5.29 10.19
C LEU A 62 -3.11 -6.60 10.01
N ARG A 63 -1.83 -6.59 10.37
CA ARG A 63 -0.99 -7.79 10.41
C ARG A 63 -1.33 -8.60 11.65
N PRO A 64 -1.25 -9.95 11.59
CA PRO A 64 -1.51 -10.77 12.76
C PRO A 64 -0.44 -10.55 13.83
N ILE A 65 -0.84 -10.64 15.10
CA ILE A 65 0.02 -10.38 16.26
C ILE A 65 1.13 -11.44 16.39
N SER A 66 0.83 -12.70 16.05
CA SER A 66 1.82 -13.77 16.17
C SER A 66 2.77 -13.79 14.96
N TRP A 67 4.07 -13.78 15.26
CA TRP A 67 5.11 -13.78 14.24
C TRP A 67 5.05 -14.99 13.31
N SER A 68 4.81 -16.20 13.84
CA SER A 68 4.73 -17.42 13.04
C SER A 68 3.57 -17.42 12.05
N ALA A 69 2.39 -16.91 12.45
CA ALA A 69 1.25 -16.77 11.54
C ALA A 69 1.53 -15.73 10.44
N TRP A 70 2.17 -14.60 10.78
CA TRP A 70 2.55 -13.60 9.78
C TRP A 70 3.61 -14.13 8.81
N ALA A 71 4.68 -14.74 9.34
CA ALA A 71 5.76 -15.32 8.55
C ALA A 71 5.27 -16.42 7.61
N GLY A 72 4.39 -17.30 8.09
CA GLY A 72 3.78 -18.34 7.26
C GLY A 72 2.89 -17.79 6.14
N GLU A 73 2.20 -16.66 6.36
CA GLU A 73 1.42 -15.99 5.31
C GLU A 73 2.34 -15.33 4.26
N ILE A 74 3.41 -14.67 4.71
CA ILE A 74 4.42 -14.06 3.83
C ILE A 74 5.11 -15.13 2.98
N GLU A 75 5.44 -16.28 3.55
CA GLU A 75 6.07 -17.40 2.83
C GLU A 75 5.13 -17.94 1.73
N LYS A 76 3.82 -18.10 2.03
CA LYS A 76 2.81 -18.46 1.03
C LYS A 76 2.68 -17.45 -0.10
N GLN A 77 2.85 -16.17 0.20
CA GLN A 77 2.82 -15.08 -0.78
C GLN A 77 4.15 -14.92 -1.55
N GLY A 78 5.12 -15.82 -1.35
CA GLY A 78 6.38 -15.85 -2.08
C GLY A 78 7.52 -15.06 -1.43
N GLY A 79 7.38 -14.65 -0.17
CA GLY A 79 8.47 -14.12 0.65
C GLY A 79 9.02 -12.75 0.24
N ALA A 80 8.46 -12.11 -0.79
CA ALA A 80 8.94 -10.82 -1.28
C ALA A 80 8.78 -9.68 -0.26
N GLU A 81 7.72 -9.74 0.55
CA GLU A 81 7.46 -8.78 1.62
C GLU A 81 8.22 -9.11 2.93
N ASN A 82 9.09 -10.13 2.97
CA ASN A 82 9.87 -10.47 4.15
C ASN A 82 11.01 -9.43 4.39
N PRO A 83 10.99 -8.66 5.49
CA PRO A 83 12.04 -7.71 5.85
C PRO A 83 13.39 -8.40 6.12
N PHE A 84 13.36 -9.67 6.53
CA PHE A 84 14.53 -10.46 6.86
C PHE A 84 15.03 -11.32 5.70
N ARG A 85 14.46 -11.16 4.50
CA ARG A 85 14.82 -11.98 3.34
C ARG A 85 16.33 -11.99 3.08
N GLY A 86 17.01 -10.83 3.19
CA GLY A 86 18.45 -10.74 3.01
C GLY A 86 19.27 -11.50 4.08
N LEU A 87 18.75 -11.61 5.29
CA LEU A 87 19.37 -12.37 6.38
C LEU A 87 19.08 -13.87 6.27
N GLU A 88 17.92 -14.26 5.73
CA GLU A 88 17.54 -15.65 5.51
C GLU A 88 18.21 -16.25 4.27
N GLU A 89 18.26 -15.51 3.16
CA GLU A 89 18.91 -15.94 1.91
C GLU A 89 20.43 -16.05 2.06
N ARG A 90 21.01 -15.32 3.02
CA ARG A 90 22.45 -15.38 3.38
C ARG A 90 23.36 -15.36 2.15
N MET A 91 23.09 -14.45 1.20
CA MET A 91 23.79 -14.39 -0.09
C MET A 91 25.33 -14.33 0.06
N GLY A 92 25.83 -13.72 1.13
CA GLY A 92 27.27 -13.64 1.43
C GLY A 92 27.92 -14.98 1.87
N PHE A 93 27.12 -15.99 2.21
CA PHE A 93 27.59 -17.32 2.62
C PHE A 93 27.33 -18.40 1.56
N ILE A 94 26.93 -18.00 0.35
CA ILE A 94 26.69 -18.94 -0.73
C ILE A 94 28.03 -19.53 -1.20
N ASP A 95 28.09 -20.85 -1.25
CA ASP A 95 29.20 -21.53 -1.91
C ASP A 95 29.08 -21.41 -3.43
N ILE A 96 29.82 -20.42 -3.96
CA ILE A 96 29.89 -20.12 -5.39
C ILE A 96 30.40 -21.33 -6.19
N ARG A 97 31.32 -22.13 -5.64
CA ARG A 97 31.89 -23.27 -6.37
C ARG A 97 30.87 -24.38 -6.54
N THR A 98 30.12 -24.66 -5.48
CA THR A 98 29.05 -25.65 -5.52
C THR A 98 27.93 -25.21 -6.47
N LYS A 99 27.50 -23.95 -6.41
CA LYS A 99 26.47 -23.42 -7.35
C LYS A 99 26.89 -23.44 -8.82
N ARG A 100 28.16 -23.19 -9.12
CA ARG A 100 28.68 -23.32 -10.49
C ARG A 100 28.67 -24.76 -11.00
N ARG A 101 28.93 -25.74 -10.14
CA ARG A 101 28.84 -27.17 -10.51
C ARG A 101 27.40 -27.58 -10.77
N GLU A 102 26.48 -27.24 -9.85
CA GLU A 102 25.04 -27.49 -10.02
C GLU A 102 24.51 -26.92 -11.35
N PHE A 103 24.91 -25.68 -11.70
CA PHE A 103 24.54 -25.08 -12.98
C PHE A 103 25.11 -25.83 -14.18
N ALA A 104 26.39 -26.23 -14.13
CA ALA A 104 27.02 -26.99 -15.21
C ALA A 104 26.38 -28.37 -15.40
N ASP A 105 25.99 -29.04 -14.31
CA ASP A 105 25.26 -30.31 -14.35
C ASP A 105 23.86 -30.14 -14.94
N TRP A 106 23.14 -29.08 -14.56
CA TRP A 106 21.82 -28.76 -15.11
C TRP A 106 21.85 -28.44 -16.62
N VAL A 107 22.86 -27.68 -17.10
CA VAL A 107 23.02 -27.43 -18.54
C VAL A 107 23.23 -28.74 -19.29
N ARG A 108 24.12 -29.60 -18.77
CA ARG A 108 24.35 -30.93 -19.35
C ARG A 108 23.07 -31.77 -19.39
N GLU A 109 22.24 -31.73 -18.35
CA GLU A 109 20.98 -32.45 -18.32
C GLU A 109 19.97 -31.95 -19.36
N LYS A 110 19.95 -30.65 -19.65
CA LYS A 110 19.10 -30.06 -20.70
C LYS A 110 19.58 -30.36 -22.12
N ASP A 111 20.90 -30.48 -22.30
CA ASP A 111 21.50 -30.80 -23.60
C ASP A 111 21.41 -32.31 -23.94
N ILE A 112 21.05 -33.17 -22.98
CA ILE A 112 20.70 -34.58 -23.24
C ILE A 112 19.32 -34.62 -23.89
N PRO A 113 19.20 -35.08 -25.15
CA PRO A 113 17.92 -35.13 -25.82
C PRO A 113 16.98 -36.13 -25.11
N ALA A 114 15.68 -35.82 -25.09
CA ALA A 114 14.67 -36.48 -24.27
C ALA A 114 14.46 -37.98 -24.58
N ASP A 115 15.08 -38.49 -25.63
CA ASP A 115 15.06 -39.87 -26.12
C ASP A 115 16.03 -40.81 -25.39
N LEU A 116 16.98 -40.28 -24.60
CA LEU A 116 17.99 -41.07 -23.87
C LEU A 116 17.74 -41.18 -22.34
N LYS A 117 16.65 -40.61 -21.82
CA LYS A 117 16.22 -40.80 -20.43
C LYS A 117 15.36 -42.07 -20.30
N GLN A 118 15.98 -43.25 -20.34
CA GLN A 118 15.39 -44.53 -19.90
C GLN A 118 16.06 -45.04 -18.63
#